data_AF-A0A0Q7QW18-F1
#
_entry.id   AF-A0A0Q7QW18-F1
#
_cell.length_a   1.000
_cell.length_b   1.000
_cell.length_c   1.000
_cell.angle_alpha   90.00
_cell.angle_beta   90.00
_cell.angle_gamma   90.00
#
_symmetry.space_group_name_H-M   'P 1'
#
loop_
_entity.id
_entity.type
_entity.pdbx_description
1 polymer ?
#
loop_
_entity_poly.entity_id
_entity_poly.type
_entity_poly.pdbx_seq_one_letter_code
_entity_poly.pdbx_strand_id
1 'polypeptide(L)'
;MFTVGGRVRSKARAALKSYAIFRPMQIDARLEAMRRLVERADPALFELRDLTRHEARVFSQNGEDGVISEILNRLGTTNRWFVEFGVQGGHEGNCVLLADVFGWNGLFIDGDPADFECLSRKYAGNGRVRTVHTMVTAANIDRCFIGAGVPEEIDVLSIDIDGNDVHVWRQLAATSPRLVVIEYNSGIPAGGALAQPHDPARSWDGSGAFGASLEALDVVAAEKGYRLAHTDLTGNNAFYVRADLWDRLGVDEAPRRSQNFGLTGVTQPPSEPPGGWASLG
;
A
#
# COMPACT_ATOMS: atom_id res chain seq x y z
N MET A 1 11.21 35.15 -38.36
CA MET A 1 9.73 35.15 -38.24
C MET A 1 9.32 33.72 -37.97
N PHE A 2 8.90 33.41 -36.74
CA PHE A 2 8.62 32.05 -36.26
C PHE A 2 7.20 31.62 -36.64
N THR A 3 7.04 30.41 -37.19
CA THR A 3 5.83 29.58 -36.98
C THR A 3 6.21 28.10 -37.09
N VAL A 4 6.12 27.41 -35.96
CA VAL A 4 6.27 25.96 -35.78
C VAL A 4 4.87 25.35 -35.73
N GLY A 5 4.56 24.41 -36.64
CA GLY A 5 3.27 23.73 -36.71
C GLY A 5 3.45 22.20 -36.70
N GLY A 6 3.97 21.65 -35.61
CA GLY A 6 4.12 20.21 -35.42
C GLY A 6 2.85 19.57 -34.88
N ARG A 7 2.28 18.61 -35.62
CA ARG A 7 1.12 17.79 -35.19
C ARG A 7 1.52 16.89 -34.01
N VAL A 8 1.16 17.29 -32.79
CA VAL A 8 1.17 16.43 -31.59
C VAL A 8 -0.28 16.06 -31.24
N ARG A 9 -0.94 15.21 -32.04
CA ARG A 9 -2.32 14.76 -31.72
C ARG A 9 -2.62 13.27 -31.93
N SER A 10 -1.66 12.42 -32.33
CA SER A 10 -1.96 11.00 -32.62
C SER A 10 -1.56 9.99 -31.54
N LYS A 11 -0.56 10.26 -30.67
CA LYS A 11 -0.12 9.26 -29.67
C LYS A 11 -0.97 9.22 -28.40
N ALA A 12 -1.53 10.34 -27.95
CA ALA A 12 -2.37 10.39 -26.75
C ALA A 12 -3.69 9.60 -26.91
N ARG A 13 -4.26 9.58 -28.12
CA ARG A 13 -5.55 8.90 -28.39
C ARG A 13 -5.43 7.38 -28.47
N ALA A 14 -4.26 6.86 -28.82
CA ALA A 14 -3.96 5.43 -28.81
C ALA A 14 -3.73 4.92 -27.38
N ALA A 15 -3.00 5.68 -26.55
CA ALA A 15 -2.81 5.38 -25.14
C ALA A 15 -4.13 5.40 -24.35
N LEU A 16 -5.03 6.36 -24.65
CA LEU A 16 -6.38 6.42 -24.07
C LEU A 16 -7.29 5.27 -24.52
N LYS A 17 -7.09 4.72 -25.73
CA LYS A 17 -7.91 3.61 -26.24
C LYS A 17 -7.52 2.25 -25.65
N SER A 18 -6.26 2.02 -25.31
CA SER A 18 -5.85 0.85 -24.52
C SER A 18 -6.25 0.98 -23.05
N TYR A 19 -6.29 2.21 -22.51
CA TYR A 19 -6.74 2.49 -21.14
C TYR A 19 -8.23 2.25 -20.90
N ALA A 20 -9.06 2.43 -21.93
CA ALA A 20 -10.51 2.28 -21.84
C ALA A 20 -10.99 0.82 -21.84
N ILE A 21 -10.10 -0.16 -22.03
CA ILE A 21 -10.49 -1.57 -22.20
C ILE A 21 -10.76 -2.25 -20.84
N PHE A 22 -10.38 -1.64 -19.71
CA PHE A 22 -10.57 -2.22 -18.37
C PHE A 22 -10.90 -1.17 -17.28
N ARG A 23 -11.77 -0.19 -17.56
CA ARG A 23 -12.49 0.51 -16.47
C ARG A 23 -13.87 -0.12 -16.30
N PRO A 24 -14.08 -1.01 -15.34
CA PRO A 24 -15.43 -1.37 -14.92
C PRO A 24 -16.20 -0.09 -14.59
N MET A 25 -17.48 0.02 -15.00
CA MET A 25 -18.34 1.17 -14.65
C MET A 25 -18.37 1.47 -13.14
N GLN A 26 -18.09 0.45 -12.32
CA GLN A 26 -17.97 0.55 -10.86
C GLN A 26 -16.83 1.48 -10.42
N ILE A 27 -15.73 1.59 -11.17
CA ILE A 27 -14.59 2.46 -10.85
C ILE A 27 -14.96 3.93 -11.05
N ASP A 28 -15.61 4.27 -12.17
CA ASP A 28 -16.04 5.65 -12.41
C ASP A 28 -17.09 6.09 -11.38
N ALA A 29 -17.98 5.18 -10.97
CA ALA A 29 -18.93 5.44 -9.88
C ALA A 29 -18.23 5.66 -8.53
N ARG A 30 -17.19 4.88 -8.20
CA ARG A 30 -16.37 5.06 -6.98
C ARG A 30 -15.60 6.38 -6.99
N LEU A 31 -14.99 6.75 -8.13
CA LEU A 31 -14.31 8.04 -8.30
C LEU A 31 -15.25 9.22 -8.12
N GLU A 32 -16.46 9.14 -8.68
CA GLU A 32 -17.50 10.15 -8.50
C GLU A 32 -18.00 10.21 -7.05
N ALA A 33 -18.13 9.07 -6.37
CA ALA A 33 -18.49 9.02 -4.95
C ALA A 33 -17.42 9.71 -4.08
N MET A 34 -16.14 9.40 -4.31
CA MET A 34 -15.01 10.06 -3.64
C MET A 34 -15.04 11.57 -3.88
N ARG A 35 -15.21 11.99 -5.14
CA ARG A 35 -15.30 13.41 -5.50
C ARG A 35 -16.42 14.13 -4.75
N ARG A 36 -17.61 13.53 -4.66
CA ARG A 36 -18.75 14.10 -3.92
C ARG A 36 -18.50 14.20 -2.42
N LEU A 37 -17.75 13.24 -1.86
CA LEU A 37 -17.37 13.25 -0.44
C LEU A 37 -16.44 14.43 -0.15
N VAL A 38 -15.48 14.69 -1.04
CA VAL A 38 -14.58 15.85 -0.98
C VAL A 38 -15.32 17.18 -1.21
N GLU A 39 -16.28 17.23 -2.15
CA GLU A 39 -17.01 18.46 -2.50
C GLU A 39 -18.09 18.88 -1.47
N ARG A 40 -18.63 17.95 -0.66
CA ARG A 40 -19.73 18.21 0.31
C ARG A 40 -19.27 18.37 1.76
N ALA A 41 -17.99 18.25 1.99
CA ALA A 41 -17.32 18.41 3.27
C ALA A 41 -17.38 19.86 3.79
N ASP A 42 -18.10 20.13 4.88
CA ASP A 42 -17.95 21.40 5.65
C ASP A 42 -16.57 21.40 6.32
N PRO A 43 -15.61 22.26 5.94
CA PRO A 43 -14.24 22.27 6.47
C PRO A 43 -14.13 22.27 8.00
N ALA A 44 -15.12 22.82 8.72
CA ALA A 44 -15.15 22.82 10.18
C ALA A 44 -15.45 21.43 10.80
N LEU A 45 -16.03 20.51 10.02
CA LEU A 45 -16.12 19.08 10.35
C LEU A 45 -14.80 18.31 10.09
N PHE A 46 -13.76 18.96 9.52
CA PHE A 46 -12.48 18.33 9.11
C PHE A 46 -11.27 18.80 9.93
N GLU A 47 -11.48 19.57 11.00
CA GLU A 47 -10.57 19.71 12.16
C GLU A 47 -10.46 18.39 12.95
N LEU A 48 -10.42 17.27 12.24
CA LEU A 48 -10.45 15.93 12.80
C LEU A 48 -9.08 15.32 12.56
N ARG A 49 -8.38 15.16 13.68
CA ARG A 49 -7.08 14.54 13.82
C ARG A 49 -7.13 13.00 13.68
N ASP A 50 -8.22 12.47 13.11
CA ASP A 50 -8.46 11.06 12.76
C ASP A 50 -8.59 10.93 11.23
N LEU A 51 -8.10 9.82 10.67
CA LEU A 51 -8.12 9.52 9.23
C LEU A 51 -9.28 8.59 8.82
N THR A 52 -10.01 7.99 9.77
CA THR A 52 -11.07 6.99 9.50
C THR A 52 -12.11 7.46 8.46
N ARG A 53 -12.55 8.72 8.51
CA ARG A 53 -13.56 9.25 7.56
C ARG A 53 -13.08 9.35 6.11
N HIS A 54 -11.77 9.30 5.90
CA HIS A 54 -11.16 9.36 4.59
C HIS A 54 -11.04 7.99 3.95
N GLU A 55 -11.39 6.91 4.66
CA GLU A 55 -11.46 5.58 4.05
C GLU A 55 -12.45 5.53 2.90
N ALA A 56 -11.94 5.24 1.72
CA ALA A 56 -12.73 5.09 0.52
C ALA A 56 -11.97 4.24 -0.50
N ARG A 57 -12.72 3.43 -1.23
CA ARG A 57 -12.20 2.40 -2.13
C ARG A 57 -12.36 2.78 -3.59
N VAL A 58 -11.28 2.76 -4.35
CA VAL A 58 -11.29 2.78 -5.81
C VAL A 58 -10.75 1.45 -6.33
N PHE A 59 -9.46 1.19 -6.12
CA PHE A 59 -8.71 0.00 -6.50
C PHE A 59 -8.17 -0.80 -5.31
N SER A 60 -7.99 -0.21 -4.12
CA SER A 60 -7.52 -0.97 -2.96
C SER A 60 -8.55 -2.01 -2.50
N GLN A 61 -8.14 -2.92 -1.62
CA GLN A 61 -9.02 -3.97 -1.10
C GLN A 61 -10.14 -3.37 -0.22
N ASN A 62 -9.79 -2.40 0.64
CA ASN A 62 -10.67 -1.75 1.60
C ASN A 62 -10.66 -0.22 1.39
N GLY A 63 -10.46 0.56 2.45
CA GLY A 63 -10.50 2.03 2.44
C GLY A 63 -9.18 2.74 2.13
N GLU A 64 -8.13 1.99 1.79
CA GLU A 64 -6.74 2.48 1.76
C GLU A 64 -6.52 3.61 0.76
N ASP A 65 -7.14 3.57 -0.43
CA ASP A 65 -6.97 4.61 -1.45
C ASP A 65 -7.25 6.03 -0.92
N GLY A 66 -8.33 6.18 -0.16
CA GLY A 66 -8.73 7.46 0.42
C GLY A 66 -7.82 7.90 1.57
N VAL A 67 -7.36 6.96 2.41
CA VAL A 67 -6.40 7.24 3.49
C VAL A 67 -5.05 7.66 2.92
N ILE A 68 -4.51 6.94 1.94
CA ILE A 68 -3.26 7.27 1.25
C ILE A 68 -3.37 8.67 0.63
N SER A 69 -4.47 8.94 -0.07
CA SER A 69 -4.71 10.24 -0.71
C SER A 69 -4.74 11.37 0.31
N GLU A 70 -5.39 11.18 1.46
CA GLU A 70 -5.46 12.20 2.51
C GLU A 70 -4.10 12.41 3.20
N ILE A 71 -3.37 11.34 3.51
CA ILE A 71 -2.02 11.45 4.09
C ILE A 71 -1.13 12.25 3.13
N LEU A 72 -1.12 11.92 1.84
CA LEU A 72 -0.35 12.64 0.83
C LEU A 72 -0.82 14.08 0.65
N ASN A 73 -2.11 14.37 0.80
CA ASN A 73 -2.66 15.72 0.77
C ASN A 73 -2.11 16.58 1.93
N ARG A 74 -2.03 16.02 3.14
CA ARG A 74 -1.49 16.72 4.32
C ARG A 74 0.03 16.85 4.28
N LEU A 75 0.73 15.80 3.86
CA LEU A 75 2.20 15.78 3.81
C LEU A 75 2.78 16.49 2.58
N GLY A 76 2.00 16.65 1.51
CA GLY A 76 2.48 16.92 0.16
C GLY A 76 3.21 15.72 -0.44
N THR A 77 3.73 15.86 -1.67
CA THR A 77 4.53 14.83 -2.39
C THR A 77 5.93 15.35 -2.70
N THR A 78 6.95 14.50 -2.73
CA THR A 78 8.30 14.91 -3.16
C THR A 78 8.56 14.54 -4.62
N ASN A 79 8.56 13.25 -4.95
CA ASN A 79 8.96 12.75 -6.26
C ASN A 79 7.88 11.92 -6.97
N ARG A 80 6.73 11.70 -6.33
CA ARG A 80 5.61 10.90 -6.82
C ARG A 80 6.09 9.52 -7.25
N TRP A 81 6.88 8.90 -6.38
CA TRP A 81 7.33 7.52 -6.51
C TRP A 81 6.63 6.62 -5.51
N PHE A 82 6.17 5.47 -5.99
CA PHE A 82 5.67 4.40 -5.15
C PHE A 82 6.44 3.09 -5.38
N VAL A 83 6.42 2.22 -4.38
CA VAL A 83 6.74 0.81 -4.54
C VAL A 83 5.63 -0.01 -3.87
N GLU A 84 5.18 -1.06 -4.54
CA GLU A 84 4.27 -2.04 -3.96
C GLU A 84 4.70 -3.44 -4.39
N PHE A 85 4.72 -4.37 -3.44
CA PHE A 85 5.06 -5.76 -3.72
C PHE A 85 4.05 -6.71 -3.08
N GLY A 86 3.65 -7.73 -3.85
CA GLY A 86 2.46 -8.58 -3.62
C GLY A 86 1.16 -7.99 -4.19
N VAL A 87 1.26 -7.32 -5.34
CA VAL A 87 0.10 -6.65 -6.00
C VAL A 87 -0.71 -7.58 -6.91
N GLN A 88 -0.34 -8.87 -6.99
CA GLN A 88 -0.92 -9.85 -7.89
C GLN A 88 -0.92 -9.34 -9.34
N GLY A 89 -2.02 -9.54 -10.08
CA GLY A 89 -2.20 -9.00 -11.43
C GLY A 89 -2.28 -7.46 -11.53
N GLY A 90 -2.19 -6.72 -10.42
CA GLY A 90 -2.21 -5.26 -10.40
C GLY A 90 -3.58 -4.64 -10.62
N HIS A 91 -4.67 -5.41 -10.49
CA HIS A 91 -6.05 -4.90 -10.63
C HIS A 91 -6.61 -4.33 -9.34
N GLU A 92 -6.15 -4.84 -8.21
CA GLU A 92 -6.41 -4.40 -6.85
C GLU A 92 -5.06 -4.15 -6.17
N GLY A 93 -4.97 -3.13 -5.32
CA GLY A 93 -3.73 -2.79 -4.62
C GLY A 93 -3.68 -1.33 -4.18
N ASN A 94 -2.83 -1.04 -3.19
CA ASN A 94 -2.76 0.26 -2.51
C ASN A 94 -2.12 1.35 -3.36
N CYS A 95 -1.30 1.00 -4.36
CA CYS A 95 -0.66 1.94 -5.27
C CYS A 95 -1.27 1.95 -6.68
N VAL A 96 -2.28 1.13 -6.95
CA VAL A 96 -2.92 1.08 -8.28
C VAL A 96 -3.55 2.41 -8.64
N LEU A 97 -4.22 3.09 -7.70
CA LEU A 97 -4.75 4.45 -7.93
C LEU A 97 -3.65 5.45 -8.28
N LEU A 98 -2.50 5.38 -7.60
CA LEU A 98 -1.35 6.26 -7.83
C LEU A 98 -0.77 6.05 -9.24
N ALA A 99 -0.63 4.78 -9.64
CA ALA A 99 -0.15 4.40 -10.95
C ALA A 99 -1.12 4.81 -12.07
N ASP A 100 -2.39 4.45 -11.91
CA ASP A 100 -3.34 4.46 -13.03
C ASP A 100 -4.07 5.79 -13.21
N VAL A 101 -4.34 6.50 -12.12
CA VAL A 101 -5.11 7.75 -12.18
C VAL A 101 -4.18 8.95 -12.00
N PHE A 102 -3.24 8.89 -11.06
CA PHE A 102 -2.35 10.01 -10.78
C PHE A 102 -1.07 10.01 -11.62
N GLY A 103 -0.77 8.92 -12.33
CA GLY A 103 0.34 8.83 -13.27
C GLY A 103 1.72 8.89 -12.59
N TRP A 104 1.83 8.36 -11.38
CA TRP A 104 3.07 8.29 -10.61
C TRP A 104 4.09 7.36 -11.27
N ASN A 105 5.36 7.56 -10.92
CA ASN A 105 6.39 6.58 -11.24
C ASN A 105 6.39 5.51 -10.15
N GLY A 106 6.75 4.28 -10.48
CA GLY A 106 6.82 3.28 -9.44
C GLY A 106 7.24 1.90 -9.89
N LEU A 107 7.30 1.02 -8.91
CA LEU A 107 7.67 -0.37 -9.06
C LEU A 107 6.56 -1.25 -8.47
N PHE A 108 6.05 -2.15 -9.29
CA PHE A 108 5.27 -3.29 -8.82
C PHE A 108 6.13 -4.55 -8.85
N ILE A 109 6.08 -5.35 -7.79
CA ILE A 109 6.74 -6.66 -7.73
C ILE A 109 5.69 -7.71 -7.37
N ASP A 110 5.74 -8.86 -8.05
CA ASP A 110 4.96 -10.02 -7.64
C ASP A 110 5.78 -11.30 -7.75
N GLY A 111 5.50 -12.27 -6.89
CA GLY A 111 6.19 -13.55 -6.83
C GLY A 111 5.52 -14.64 -7.65
N ASP A 112 4.20 -14.58 -7.83
CA ASP A 112 3.45 -15.60 -8.57
C ASP A 112 3.63 -15.38 -10.08
N PRO A 113 4.02 -16.42 -10.85
CA PRO A 113 4.23 -16.28 -12.29
C PRO A 113 2.98 -15.90 -13.10
N ALA A 114 1.80 -16.38 -12.70
CA ALA A 114 0.57 -16.14 -13.44
C ALA A 114 0.06 -14.71 -13.18
N ASP A 115 0.11 -14.27 -11.92
CA ASP A 115 -0.18 -12.89 -11.56
C ASP A 115 0.81 -11.92 -12.19
N PHE A 116 2.11 -12.24 -12.16
CA PHE A 116 3.12 -11.43 -12.83
C PHE A 116 2.88 -11.31 -14.34
N GLU A 117 2.44 -12.37 -15.02
CA GLU A 117 2.11 -12.30 -16.45
C GLU A 117 1.01 -11.25 -16.70
N CYS A 118 -0.04 -11.24 -15.87
CA CYS A 118 -1.11 -10.26 -15.92
C CYS A 118 -0.59 -8.84 -15.63
N LEU A 119 0.19 -8.68 -14.57
CA LEU A 119 0.78 -7.41 -14.14
C LEU A 119 1.68 -6.80 -15.22
N SER A 120 2.59 -7.59 -15.77
CA SER A 120 3.51 -7.19 -16.84
C SER A 120 2.74 -6.78 -18.09
N ARG A 121 1.70 -7.54 -18.48
CA ARG A 121 0.83 -7.19 -19.61
C ARG A 121 0.08 -5.88 -19.38
N LYS A 122 -0.43 -5.64 -18.16
CA LYS A 122 -1.13 -4.41 -17.78
C LYS A 122 -0.25 -3.18 -17.99
N TYR A 123 1.02 -3.24 -17.55
CA TYR A 123 1.92 -2.10 -17.56
C TYR A 123 2.93 -2.06 -18.73
N ALA A 124 2.90 -3.01 -19.68
CA ALA A 124 3.83 -3.09 -20.81
C ALA A 124 3.96 -1.80 -21.65
N GLY A 125 2.88 -1.01 -21.75
CA GLY A 125 2.86 0.27 -22.46
C GLY A 125 3.14 1.51 -21.59
N ASN A 126 3.38 1.32 -20.29
CA ASN A 126 3.55 2.40 -19.31
C ASN A 126 5.04 2.63 -19.02
N GLY A 127 5.61 3.72 -19.55
CA GLY A 127 7.02 4.07 -19.33
C GLY A 127 7.36 4.58 -17.92
N ARG A 128 6.37 4.73 -17.01
CA ARG A 128 6.57 5.22 -15.63
C ARG A 128 6.58 4.11 -14.59
N VAL A 129 5.95 2.98 -14.91
CA VAL A 129 5.77 1.86 -13.98
C VAL A 129 6.63 0.70 -14.44
N ARG A 130 7.46 0.20 -13.54
CA ARG A 130 8.26 -1.02 -13.74
C ARG A 130 7.57 -2.19 -13.06
N THR A 131 7.68 -3.37 -13.64
CA THR A 131 7.16 -4.62 -13.08
C THR A 131 8.31 -5.62 -12.95
N VAL A 132 8.45 -6.26 -11.79
CA VAL A 132 9.49 -7.28 -11.55
C VAL A 132 8.86 -8.57 -11.05
N HIS A 133 9.29 -9.70 -11.61
CA HIS A 133 8.92 -11.03 -11.12
C HIS A 133 9.94 -11.50 -10.09
N THR A 134 9.56 -11.54 -8.82
CA THR A 134 10.42 -12.02 -7.73
C THR A 134 9.59 -12.22 -6.46
N MET A 135 9.81 -13.36 -5.81
CA MET A 135 9.39 -13.53 -4.42
C MET A 135 10.28 -12.65 -3.53
N VAL A 136 9.69 -11.60 -2.94
CA VAL A 136 10.40 -10.68 -2.06
C VAL A 136 10.68 -11.36 -0.72
N THR A 137 11.91 -11.20 -0.23
CA THR A 137 12.35 -11.74 1.05
C THR A 137 13.24 -10.73 1.76
N ALA A 138 13.45 -10.90 3.07
CA ALA A 138 14.36 -10.03 3.83
C ALA A 138 15.77 -10.03 3.23
N ALA A 139 16.21 -11.18 2.68
CA ALA A 139 17.55 -11.32 2.10
C ALA A 139 17.74 -10.64 0.74
N ASN A 140 16.66 -10.32 0.01
CA ASN A 140 16.77 -9.81 -1.36
C ASN A 140 16.18 -8.41 -1.59
N ILE A 141 15.40 -7.88 -0.66
CA ILE A 141 14.60 -6.66 -0.85
C ILE A 141 15.41 -5.46 -1.33
N ASP A 142 16.56 -5.19 -0.70
CA ASP A 142 17.43 -4.07 -1.09
C ASP A 142 18.00 -4.26 -2.51
N ARG A 143 18.39 -5.49 -2.86
CA ARG A 143 18.90 -5.80 -4.20
C ARG A 143 17.82 -5.60 -5.25
N CYS A 144 16.57 -5.96 -4.94
CA CYS A 144 15.43 -5.75 -5.81
C CYS A 144 15.18 -4.27 -6.05
N PHE A 145 15.19 -3.46 -4.99
CA PHE A 145 14.95 -2.01 -5.08
C PHE A 145 16.05 -1.30 -5.86
N ILE A 146 17.32 -1.59 -5.53
CA ILE A 146 18.48 -1.01 -6.22
C ILE A 146 18.50 -1.43 -7.69
N GLY A 147 18.30 -2.72 -7.97
CA GLY A 147 18.29 -3.24 -9.36
C GLY A 147 17.15 -2.68 -10.20
N ALA A 148 16.01 -2.36 -9.58
CA ALA A 148 14.89 -1.70 -10.22
C ALA A 148 15.01 -0.17 -10.24
N GLY A 149 16.09 0.42 -9.74
CA GLY A 149 16.35 1.86 -9.74
C GLY A 149 15.35 2.66 -8.89
N VAL A 150 14.89 2.08 -7.78
CA VAL A 150 14.08 2.79 -6.78
C VAL A 150 14.92 3.92 -6.17
N PRO A 151 14.39 5.14 -6.05
CA PRO A 151 15.11 6.24 -5.41
C PRO A 151 15.36 6.01 -3.91
N GLU A 152 16.38 6.67 -3.36
CA GLU A 152 16.70 6.63 -1.91
C GLU A 152 15.57 7.15 -1.01
N GLU A 153 14.69 8.00 -1.54
CA GLU A 153 13.46 8.43 -0.89
C GLU A 153 12.28 8.26 -1.84
N ILE A 154 11.17 7.72 -1.37
CA ILE A 154 9.92 7.58 -2.13
C ILE A 154 8.74 8.10 -1.31
N ASP A 155 7.64 8.41 -1.97
CA ASP A 155 6.45 8.94 -1.28
C ASP A 155 5.64 7.81 -0.61
N VAL A 156 5.48 6.65 -1.27
CA VAL A 156 4.65 5.54 -0.76
C VAL A 156 5.35 4.19 -0.92
N LEU A 157 5.35 3.38 0.14
CA LEU A 157 5.69 1.96 0.12
C LEU A 157 4.47 1.16 0.58
N SER A 158 4.05 0.15 -0.18
CA SER A 158 3.05 -0.84 0.23
C SER A 158 3.69 -2.23 0.33
N ILE A 159 3.43 -2.93 1.44
CA ILE A 159 4.00 -4.22 1.81
C ILE A 159 2.84 -5.17 2.13
N ASP A 160 2.63 -6.17 1.26
CA ASP A 160 1.57 -7.16 1.42
C ASP A 160 2.01 -8.49 0.78
N ILE A 161 2.73 -9.32 1.51
CA ILE A 161 3.35 -10.57 1.01
C ILE A 161 3.06 -11.77 1.90
N ASP A 162 1.82 -11.88 2.35
CA ASP A 162 1.28 -13.11 2.94
C ASP A 162 2.09 -13.62 4.16
N GLY A 163 2.64 -12.71 4.97
CA GLY A 163 3.09 -12.98 6.33
C GLY A 163 4.51 -12.56 6.70
N ASN A 164 5.44 -12.49 5.73
CA ASN A 164 6.84 -12.09 6.01
C ASN A 164 7.05 -10.57 6.09
N ASP A 165 5.96 -9.81 6.02
CA ASP A 165 5.89 -8.35 5.87
C ASP A 165 6.78 -7.61 6.84
N VAL A 166 6.63 -7.91 8.14
CA VAL A 166 7.40 -7.26 9.22
C VAL A 166 8.90 -7.53 9.12
N HIS A 167 9.29 -8.74 8.70
CA HIS A 167 10.69 -9.13 8.58
C HIS A 167 11.34 -8.47 7.36
N VAL A 168 10.62 -8.42 6.24
CA VAL A 168 11.05 -7.70 5.04
C VAL A 168 11.19 -6.21 5.32
N TRP A 169 10.19 -5.61 5.98
CA TRP A 169 10.25 -4.19 6.32
C TRP A 169 11.40 -3.86 7.25
N ARG A 170 11.64 -4.69 8.27
CA ARG A 170 12.77 -4.52 9.20
C ARG A 170 14.10 -4.49 8.45
N GLN A 171 14.30 -5.39 7.49
CA GLN A 171 15.54 -5.52 6.74
C GLN A 171 15.74 -4.48 5.62
N LEU A 172 14.66 -3.91 5.06
CA LEU A 172 14.74 -2.92 3.99
C LEU A 172 15.54 -1.67 4.41
N ALA A 173 16.62 -1.36 3.70
CA ALA A 173 17.45 -0.18 3.93
C ALA A 173 17.71 0.66 2.66
N ALA A 174 17.36 0.15 1.48
CA ALA A 174 17.63 0.81 0.20
C ALA A 174 16.81 2.09 -0.06
N THR A 175 15.76 2.35 0.72
CA THR A 175 14.93 3.56 0.57
C THR A 175 14.32 4.00 1.91
N SER A 176 13.95 5.28 2.00
CA SER A 176 13.24 5.88 3.12
C SER A 176 11.88 6.40 2.67
N PRO A 177 10.81 5.57 2.70
CA PRO A 177 9.47 6.01 2.32
C PRO A 177 8.94 7.09 3.25
N ARG A 178 8.09 7.98 2.73
CA ARG A 178 7.39 8.98 3.56
C ARG A 178 6.15 8.39 4.22
N LEU A 179 5.49 7.46 3.53
CA LEU A 179 4.38 6.63 3.99
C LEU A 179 4.69 5.15 3.72
N VAL A 180 4.48 4.31 4.73
CA VAL A 180 4.46 2.84 4.60
C VAL A 180 3.05 2.35 4.90
N VAL A 181 2.50 1.54 4.00
CA VAL A 181 1.28 0.76 4.19
C VAL A 181 1.70 -0.70 4.32
N ILE A 182 1.26 -1.39 5.35
CA ILE A 182 1.73 -2.74 5.65
C ILE A 182 0.61 -3.60 6.26
N GLU A 183 0.52 -4.85 5.81
CA GLU A 183 -0.44 -5.82 6.34
C GLU A 183 -0.13 -6.15 7.82
N TYR A 184 -1.18 -6.25 8.63
CA TYR A 184 -1.13 -6.78 9.98
C TYR A 184 -2.37 -7.61 10.30
N ASN A 185 -2.25 -8.47 11.31
CA ASN A 185 -3.33 -9.35 11.74
C ASN A 185 -3.90 -8.87 13.08
N SER A 186 -4.98 -8.09 12.99
CA SER A 186 -5.73 -7.59 14.16
C SER A 186 -6.47 -8.68 14.95
N GLY A 187 -6.45 -9.93 14.50
CA GLY A 187 -6.95 -11.06 15.27
C GLY A 187 -5.95 -11.56 16.33
N ILE A 188 -4.66 -11.25 16.17
CA ILE A 188 -3.63 -11.69 17.12
C ILE A 188 -3.90 -10.98 18.46
N PRO A 189 -3.95 -11.71 19.60
CA PRO A 189 -4.25 -11.12 20.89
C PRO A 189 -3.32 -9.95 21.22
N ALA A 190 -3.91 -8.84 21.64
CA ALA A 190 -3.16 -7.70 22.16
C ALA A 190 -2.32 -8.11 23.39
N GLY A 191 -1.19 -7.44 23.58
CA GLY A 191 -0.31 -7.66 24.74
C GLY A 191 1.05 -8.28 24.43
N GLY A 192 1.45 -8.35 23.14
CA GLY A 192 2.81 -8.73 22.76
C GLY A 192 3.13 -8.39 21.31
N ALA A 193 4.40 -8.07 21.04
CA ALA A 193 4.93 -7.93 19.69
C ALA A 193 5.14 -9.31 19.07
N LEU A 194 4.08 -9.86 18.49
CA LEU A 194 4.06 -11.21 17.92
C LEU A 194 4.06 -11.18 16.39
N ALA A 195 4.82 -12.07 15.77
CA ALA A 195 4.84 -12.28 14.32
C ALA A 195 4.99 -13.75 13.98
N GLN A 196 4.60 -14.14 12.76
CA GLN A 196 4.97 -15.45 12.26
C GLN A 196 6.49 -15.61 12.24
N PRO A 197 7.03 -16.80 12.55
CA PRO A 197 8.44 -17.09 12.33
C PRO A 197 8.80 -16.84 10.86
N HIS A 198 9.89 -16.11 10.64
CA HIS A 198 10.39 -15.80 9.31
C HIS A 198 10.65 -17.09 8.53
N ASP A 199 9.93 -17.24 7.42
CA ASP A 199 10.10 -18.36 6.50
C ASP A 199 9.99 -17.80 5.07
N PRO A 200 11.11 -17.61 4.35
CA PRO A 200 11.11 -17.00 3.04
C PRO A 200 10.40 -17.84 1.97
N ALA A 201 10.07 -19.10 2.25
CA ALA A 201 9.30 -19.97 1.38
C ALA A 201 7.80 -20.02 1.73
N ARG A 202 7.37 -19.28 2.76
CA ARG A 202 5.97 -19.25 3.18
C ARG A 202 5.08 -18.71 2.06
N SER A 203 3.93 -19.34 1.94
CA SER A 203 2.77 -18.83 1.20
C SER A 203 1.57 -18.95 2.11
N TRP A 204 0.62 -18.04 1.98
CA TRP A 204 -0.57 -18.10 2.81
C TRP A 204 -1.34 -19.41 2.55
N ASP A 205 -1.71 -20.10 3.63
CA ASP A 205 -2.40 -21.38 3.59
C ASP A 205 -3.93 -21.23 3.76
N GLY A 206 -4.43 -19.99 3.76
CA GLY A 206 -5.84 -19.67 3.99
C GLY A 206 -6.24 -19.69 5.47
N SER A 207 -5.31 -19.97 6.39
CA SER A 207 -5.59 -19.94 7.82
C SER A 207 -5.56 -18.51 8.36
N GLY A 208 -6.13 -18.31 9.55
CA GLY A 208 -5.98 -17.05 10.26
C GLY A 208 -4.57 -16.85 10.84
N ALA A 209 -3.68 -17.84 10.75
CA ALA A 209 -2.30 -17.72 11.19
C ALA A 209 -1.46 -17.04 10.10
N PHE A 210 -1.47 -15.70 10.04
CA PHE A 210 -0.67 -14.93 9.09
C PHE A 210 -0.12 -13.65 9.73
N GLY A 211 0.94 -13.10 9.12
CA GLY A 211 1.43 -11.76 9.40
C GLY A 211 1.96 -11.54 10.81
N ALA A 212 1.72 -10.34 11.31
CA ALA A 212 2.18 -9.87 12.60
C ALA A 212 1.11 -9.04 13.31
N SER A 213 1.21 -8.99 14.64
CA SER A 213 0.45 -8.07 15.48
C SER A 213 0.80 -6.62 15.15
N LEU A 214 -0.09 -5.70 15.49
CA LEU A 214 0.18 -4.28 15.34
C LEU A 214 1.39 -3.85 16.21
N GLU A 215 1.52 -4.41 17.41
CA GLU A 215 2.64 -4.16 18.32
C GLU A 215 3.98 -4.62 17.73
N ALA A 216 4.01 -5.73 16.97
CA ALA A 216 5.21 -6.15 16.25
C ALA A 216 5.61 -5.13 15.17
N LEU A 217 4.64 -4.58 14.46
CA LEU A 217 4.88 -3.51 13.49
C LEU A 217 5.33 -2.23 14.19
N ASP A 218 4.76 -1.85 15.33
CA ASP A 218 5.16 -0.68 16.12
C ASP A 218 6.65 -0.75 16.52
N VAL A 219 7.15 -1.94 16.91
CA VAL A 219 8.56 -2.15 17.24
C VAL A 219 9.45 -1.85 16.03
N VAL A 220 9.15 -2.44 14.87
CA VAL A 220 9.93 -2.21 13.65
C VAL A 220 9.80 -0.77 13.16
N ALA A 221 8.60 -0.18 13.25
CA ALA A 221 8.36 1.22 12.91
C ALA A 221 9.26 2.15 13.73
N ALA A 222 9.31 1.95 15.05
CA ALA A 222 10.12 2.76 15.96
C ALA A 222 11.62 2.64 15.65
N GLU A 223 12.12 1.42 15.41
CA GLU A 223 13.52 1.18 15.00
C GLU A 223 13.89 1.93 13.72
N LYS A 224 12.93 2.07 12.80
CA LYS A 224 13.13 2.70 11.49
C LYS A 224 12.76 4.19 11.46
N GLY A 225 12.29 4.76 12.57
CA GLY A 225 11.92 6.18 12.66
C GLY A 225 10.55 6.50 12.07
N TYR A 226 9.56 5.63 12.26
CA TYR A 226 8.17 5.80 11.82
C TYR A 226 7.20 5.79 12.99
N ARG A 227 6.01 6.36 12.76
CA ARG A 227 4.92 6.44 13.73
C ARG A 227 3.62 5.98 13.08
N LEU A 228 2.83 5.19 13.80
CA LEU A 228 1.53 4.72 13.35
C LEU A 228 0.58 5.91 13.18
N ALA A 229 0.11 6.13 11.95
CA ALA A 229 -0.81 7.19 11.57
C ALA A 229 -2.28 6.73 11.52
N HIS A 230 -2.53 5.48 11.09
CA HIS A 230 -3.88 4.94 10.96
C HIS A 230 -3.87 3.41 10.92
N THR A 231 -5.00 2.78 11.21
CA THR A 231 -5.31 1.40 10.78
C THR A 231 -6.69 1.39 10.15
N ASP A 232 -6.83 0.66 9.05
CA ASP A 232 -8.07 0.62 8.29
C ASP A 232 -9.23 0.00 9.09
N LEU A 233 -10.48 0.25 8.70
CA LEU A 233 -11.67 -0.23 9.40
C LEU A 233 -11.79 -1.76 9.46
N THR A 234 -11.10 -2.48 8.57
CA THR A 234 -11.12 -3.94 8.55
C THR A 234 -10.12 -4.56 9.52
N GLY A 235 -9.07 -3.81 9.86
CA GLY A 235 -8.01 -4.26 10.75
C GLY A 235 -6.98 -5.13 10.03
N ASN A 236 -6.73 -4.86 8.75
CA ASN A 236 -5.79 -5.59 7.91
C ASN A 236 -4.58 -4.74 7.50
N ASN A 237 -4.74 -3.42 7.36
CA ASN A 237 -3.67 -2.53 6.90
C ASN A 237 -3.35 -1.43 7.91
N ALA A 238 -2.07 -1.26 8.20
CA ALA A 238 -1.53 -0.20 9.05
C ALA A 238 -0.76 0.82 8.22
N PHE A 239 -0.91 2.10 8.58
CA PHE A 239 -0.28 3.23 7.89
C PHE A 239 0.75 3.86 8.82
N TYR A 240 2.01 3.82 8.44
CA TYR A 240 3.12 4.41 9.18
C TYR A 240 3.72 5.58 8.43
N VAL A 241 3.84 6.72 9.11
CA VAL A 241 4.43 7.94 8.54
C VAL A 241 5.78 8.19 9.18
N ARG A 242 6.75 8.63 8.36
CA ARG A 242 8.09 8.95 8.82
C ARG A 242 8.04 10.04 9.89
N ALA A 243 8.76 9.86 11.00
CA ALA A 243 8.58 10.65 12.21
C ALA A 243 8.88 12.15 12.02
N ASP A 244 9.79 12.50 11.10
CA ASP A 244 10.12 13.89 10.72
C ASP A 244 8.96 14.62 10.02
N LEU A 245 7.97 13.89 9.52
CA LEU A 245 6.79 14.42 8.84
C LEU A 245 5.56 14.50 9.76
N TRP A 246 5.66 14.00 10.99
CA TRP A 246 4.51 13.81 11.87
C TRP A 246 3.74 15.10 12.16
N ASP A 247 4.46 16.19 12.44
CA ASP A 247 3.83 17.47 12.78
C ASP A 247 2.99 18.04 11.62
N ARG A 248 3.33 17.68 10.37
CA ARG A 248 2.55 18.07 9.17
C ARG A 248 1.30 17.24 8.99
N LEU A 249 1.30 16.01 9.48
CA LEU A 249 0.18 15.08 9.34
C LEU A 249 -1.05 15.51 10.16
N GLY A 250 -0.81 16.13 11.32
CA GLY A 250 -1.88 16.66 12.18
C GLY A 250 -2.86 15.59 12.66
N VAL A 251 -2.37 14.40 13.02
CA VAL A 251 -3.15 13.34 13.67
C VAL A 251 -2.77 13.22 15.14
N ASP A 252 -3.74 12.89 15.99
CA ASP A 252 -3.56 12.80 17.45
C ASP A 252 -3.14 11.40 17.87
N GLU A 253 -3.96 10.42 17.53
CA GLU A 253 -3.77 9.02 17.86
C GLU A 253 -4.37 8.17 16.74
N ALA A 254 -3.62 7.15 16.32
CA ALA A 254 -4.10 6.20 15.35
C ALA A 254 -5.04 5.18 16.03
N PRO A 255 -6.20 4.87 15.43
CA PRO A 255 -7.06 3.83 15.98
C PRO A 255 -6.31 2.50 15.97
N ARG A 256 -6.37 1.77 17.08
CA ARG A 256 -5.94 0.37 17.17
C ARG A 256 -7.19 -0.51 17.08
N ARG A 257 -7.35 -1.21 15.95
CA ARG A 257 -8.57 -1.97 15.65
C ARG A 257 -8.40 -3.44 16.02
N SER A 258 -9.50 -4.05 16.45
CA SER A 258 -9.64 -5.50 16.51
C SER A 258 -10.25 -5.99 15.20
N GLN A 259 -10.00 -7.25 14.84
CA GLN A 259 -10.49 -7.82 13.59
C GLN A 259 -12.01 -7.68 13.42
N ASN A 260 -12.41 -7.07 12.30
CA ASN A 260 -13.81 -6.88 11.97
C ASN A 260 -14.27 -7.97 11.00
N PHE A 261 -14.62 -9.14 11.56
CA PHE A 261 -15.09 -10.32 10.81
C PHE A 261 -16.28 -10.03 9.88
N GLY A 262 -17.10 -9.02 10.20
CA GLY A 262 -18.24 -8.60 9.37
C GLY A 262 -17.85 -7.86 8.09
N LEU A 263 -16.68 -7.20 8.06
CA LEU A 263 -16.16 -6.49 6.89
C LEU A 263 -15.15 -7.33 6.09
N THR A 264 -14.38 -8.20 6.76
CA THR A 264 -13.33 -9.01 6.11
C THR A 264 -13.85 -10.31 5.51
N GLY A 265 -15.04 -10.78 5.91
CA GLY A 265 -15.56 -12.10 5.51
C GLY A 265 -14.80 -13.29 6.13
N VAL A 266 -13.78 -13.01 6.96
CA VAL A 266 -13.05 -14.01 7.74
C VAL A 266 -13.97 -14.49 8.86
N THR A 267 -14.11 -15.80 9.02
CA THR A 267 -15.05 -16.40 9.99
C THR A 267 -14.37 -17.10 11.16
N GLN A 268 -13.03 -17.14 11.18
CA GLN A 268 -12.27 -17.84 12.20
C GLN A 268 -11.24 -16.89 12.84
N PRO A 269 -11.10 -16.92 14.18
CA PRO A 269 -10.00 -16.24 14.84
C PRO A 269 -8.66 -16.83 14.35
N PRO A 270 -7.55 -16.07 14.45
CA PRO A 270 -6.24 -16.58 14.06
C PRO A 270 -5.91 -17.86 14.83
N SER A 271 -5.59 -18.91 14.08
CA SER A 271 -4.94 -20.10 14.61
C SER A 271 -3.49 -19.77 14.96
N GLU A 272 -2.89 -20.55 15.86
CA GLU A 272 -1.44 -20.47 16.06
C GLU A 272 -0.72 -21.01 14.82
N PRO A 273 0.33 -20.33 14.31
CA PRO A 273 1.14 -20.86 13.22
C PRO A 273 1.94 -22.09 13.67
N PRO A 274 2.36 -22.96 12.74
CA PRO A 274 3.31 -24.03 13.06
C PRO A 274 4.58 -23.45 13.72
N GLY A 275 4.91 -23.93 14.93
CA GLY A 275 6.03 -23.41 15.73
C GLY A 275 5.67 -22.26 16.67
N GLY A 276 4.42 -21.81 16.71
CA GLY A 276 3.95 -20.73 17.56
C GLY A 276 4.36 -19.34 17.07
N TRP A 277 3.81 -18.31 17.71
CA TRP A 277 4.17 -16.93 17.44
C TRP A 277 5.59 -16.62 17.92
N ALA A 278 6.38 -15.92 17.09
CA ALA A 278 7.68 -15.40 17.47
C ALA A 278 7.54 -14.02 18.11
N SER A 279 8.21 -13.79 19.23
CA SER A 279 8.29 -12.47 19.86
C SER A 279 9.33 -11.60 19.14
N LEU A 280 8.93 -10.39 18.75
CA LEU A 280 9.81 -9.32 18.27
C LEU A 280 10.10 -8.38 19.44
N GLY A 281 11.06 -8.77 20.29
CA GLY A 281 11.53 -8.01 21.44
C GLY A 281 13.02 -8.22 21.67
#